data_AF-A0AAT9HZ70-F1
#
_entry.id   AF-A0AAT9HZ70-F1
#
_cell.length_a   1.000
_cell.length_b   1.000
_cell.length_c   1.000
_cell.angle_alpha   90.00
_cell.angle_beta   90.00
_cell.angle_gamma   90.00
#
_symmetry.space_group_name_H-M   'P 1'
#
loop_
_entity.id
_entity.type
_entity.pdbx_description
1 polymer ?
#
loop_
_entity_poly.entity_id
_entity_poly.type
_entity_poly.pdbx_seq_one_letter_code
_entity_poly.pdbx_strand_id
1 'polypeptide(L)'
;MYRQKQQQRMTLTAVAALVVPLAAACGGEQAGAGSGTARAKEPVTGVRWTVDSVTVDGTTHRAPGGANLTLDDEGGAEGSYGCNLFKGRAVVEGDRVRFGDRETTLRACHAQIMDLERTLAETLGDGALRTDAHDGRLTLTTASGDTVRLTRAEDTPLYGTEWTVTTPPSSTAPTSPSTGGTAPSPAASAATR
;
A
#
# COMPACT_ATOMS: atom_id res chain seq x y z
N MET A 1 22.46 28.12 40.41
CA MET A 1 22.50 29.59 40.30
C MET A 1 23.83 29.99 39.69
N TYR A 2 23.79 30.82 38.66
CA TYR A 2 24.90 31.29 37.83
C TYR A 2 25.49 32.59 38.39
N ARG A 3 26.75 32.93 38.01
CA ARG A 3 27.55 34.17 38.22
C ARG A 3 28.71 34.01 39.22
N GLN A 4 29.94 34.48 38.99
CA GLN A 4 30.41 35.49 38.02
C GLN A 4 31.96 35.51 37.88
N LYS A 5 32.41 35.82 36.65
CA LYS A 5 33.50 36.76 36.26
C LYS A 5 34.91 36.62 36.88
N GLN A 6 35.85 36.19 36.05
CA GLN A 6 37.14 36.87 35.84
C GLN A 6 37.45 36.75 34.33
N GLN A 7 37.08 37.74 33.50
CA GLN A 7 37.96 38.85 33.06
C GLN A 7 39.31 38.39 32.51
N GLN A 8 39.36 38.10 31.22
CA GLN A 8 40.51 38.48 30.39
C GLN A 8 40.00 39.08 29.09
N ARG A 9 39.99 40.42 29.08
CA ARG A 9 39.91 41.24 27.88
C ARG A 9 41.30 41.22 27.25
N MET A 10 41.41 40.75 26.02
CA MET A 10 42.54 41.08 25.16
C MET A 10 42.00 41.35 23.76
N THR A 11 41.92 42.64 23.45
CA THR A 11 41.64 43.21 22.13
C THR A 11 42.94 43.71 21.51
N LEU A 12 42.92 43.86 20.17
CA LEU A 12 43.92 44.47 19.25
C LEU A 12 44.85 43.42 18.62
N THR A 13 45.05 43.33 17.30
CA THR A 13 45.05 44.35 16.23
C THR A 13 44.86 43.70 14.85
N ALA A 14 44.19 44.42 13.94
CA ALA A 14 44.15 44.13 12.51
C ALA A 14 45.49 44.48 11.81
N VAL A 15 45.76 43.88 10.63
CA VAL A 15 46.04 44.58 9.35
C VAL A 15 46.78 43.66 8.34
N ALA A 16 46.37 43.83 7.08
CA ALA A 16 47.05 43.60 5.79
C ALA A 16 46.99 42.20 5.14
N ALA A 17 46.26 42.21 4.02
CA ALA A 17 46.28 41.22 2.94
C ALA A 17 47.65 41.16 2.25
N LEU A 18 48.03 39.96 1.80
CA LEU A 18 48.97 39.75 0.70
C LEU A 18 48.63 38.45 -0.03
N VAL A 19 48.75 38.53 -1.35
CA VAL A 19 48.24 37.66 -2.41
C VAL A 19 49.23 36.51 -2.73
N VAL A 20 48.70 35.27 -2.79
CA VAL A 20 48.97 34.09 -3.65
C VAL A 20 50.43 33.64 -3.92
N PRO A 21 50.72 32.34 -3.76
CA PRO A 21 51.11 31.52 -4.92
C PRO A 21 50.29 30.22 -5.05
N LEU A 22 49.89 29.91 -6.30
CA LEU A 22 49.39 28.59 -6.69
C LEU A 22 50.49 27.55 -6.49
N ALA A 23 50.28 26.59 -5.60
CA ALA A 23 51.00 25.32 -5.61
C ALA A 23 50.06 24.25 -6.17
N ALA A 24 50.24 23.94 -7.45
CA ALA A 24 49.70 22.74 -8.07
C ALA A 24 50.43 21.53 -7.45
N ALA A 25 49.86 20.95 -6.39
CA ALA A 25 50.25 19.64 -5.89
C ALA A 25 49.29 18.61 -6.46
N CYS A 26 49.73 17.88 -7.48
CA CYS A 26 49.15 16.60 -7.89
C CYS A 26 49.38 15.59 -6.76
N GLY A 27 48.50 15.59 -5.77
CA GLY A 27 48.33 14.50 -4.82
C GLY A 27 47.30 13.53 -5.38
N GLY A 28 47.78 12.44 -5.98
CA GLY A 28 46.94 11.33 -6.43
C GLY A 28 46.55 10.47 -5.24
N GLU A 29 45.39 10.75 -4.65
CA GLU A 29 44.63 9.78 -3.87
C GLU A 29 43.32 9.56 -4.59
N GLN A 30 43.25 8.45 -5.33
CA GLN A 30 42.02 7.92 -5.86
C GLN A 30 41.19 7.40 -4.68
N ALA A 31 40.63 8.32 -3.90
CA ALA A 31 39.45 8.04 -3.12
C ALA A 31 38.35 7.79 -4.14
N GLY A 32 38.15 6.51 -4.48
CA GLY A 32 36.94 6.06 -5.14
C GLY A 32 35.78 6.47 -4.26
N ALA A 33 35.27 7.68 -4.49
CA ALA A 33 33.96 8.08 -4.08
C ALA A 33 33.00 7.23 -4.91
N GLY A 34 32.82 5.98 -4.48
CA GLY A 34 31.57 5.29 -4.67
C GLY A 34 30.52 6.16 -4.01
N SER A 35 30.01 7.14 -4.76
CA SER A 35 28.76 7.81 -4.46
C SER A 35 27.68 6.75 -4.67
N GLY A 36 27.62 5.80 -3.75
CA GLY A 36 26.41 5.07 -3.48
C GLY A 36 25.47 6.10 -2.89
N THR A 37 24.76 6.81 -3.76
CA THR A 37 23.56 7.52 -3.35
C THR A 37 22.69 6.47 -2.68
N ALA A 38 22.63 6.50 -1.35
CA ALA A 38 21.69 5.69 -0.60
C ALA A 38 20.32 6.02 -1.18
N ARG A 39 19.76 5.10 -1.96
CA ARG A 39 18.46 5.28 -2.60
C ARG A 39 17.47 5.46 -1.45
N ALA A 40 16.78 6.60 -1.40
CA ALA A 40 15.77 6.82 -0.38
C ALA A 40 14.78 5.66 -0.44
N LYS A 41 14.60 4.97 0.70
CA LYS A 41 13.67 3.84 0.79
C LYS A 41 12.27 4.35 0.50
N GLU A 42 11.54 3.63 -0.33
CA GLU A 42 10.17 4.01 -0.68
C GLU A 42 9.25 3.94 0.55
N PRO A 43 8.33 4.91 0.75
CA PRO A 43 7.41 4.85 1.87
C PRO A 43 6.48 3.65 1.75
N VAL A 44 6.22 3.00 2.88
CA VAL A 44 5.27 1.88 2.99
C VAL A 44 3.88 2.34 3.41
N THR A 45 3.79 3.48 4.12
CA THR A 45 2.54 4.15 4.53
C THR A 45 2.04 5.11 3.46
N GLY A 46 0.75 5.45 3.51
CA GLY A 46 0.11 6.34 2.54
C GLY A 46 -0.01 5.76 1.13
N VAL A 47 0.30 4.46 0.97
CA VAL A 47 0.28 3.75 -0.31
C VAL A 47 -0.74 2.63 -0.24
N ARG A 48 -1.60 2.57 -1.26
CA ARG A 48 -2.45 1.40 -1.48
C ARG A 48 -1.66 0.33 -2.21
N TRP A 49 -1.49 -0.81 -1.57
CA TRP A 49 -0.79 -1.97 -2.13
C TRP A 49 -1.77 -3.04 -2.59
N THR A 50 -1.58 -3.56 -3.80
CA THR A 50 -2.26 -4.79 -4.26
C THR A 50 -1.44 -5.98 -3.80
N VAL A 51 -2.08 -6.97 -3.17
CA VAL A 51 -1.41 -8.21 -2.79
C VAL A 51 -1.30 -9.12 -4.01
N ASP A 52 -0.08 -9.49 -4.40
CA ASP A 52 0.17 -10.35 -5.55
C ASP A 52 0.17 -11.83 -5.16
N SER A 53 0.86 -12.16 -4.07
CA SER A 53 1.08 -13.53 -3.64
C SER A 53 1.51 -13.62 -2.18
N VAL A 54 1.22 -14.77 -1.57
CA VAL A 54 1.78 -15.20 -0.28
C VAL A 54 2.58 -16.48 -0.50
N THR A 55 3.79 -16.57 0.08
CA THR A 55 4.62 -17.77 0.08
C THR A 55 4.76 -18.24 1.50
N VAL A 56 4.33 -19.47 1.77
CA VAL A 56 4.44 -20.12 3.10
C VAL A 56 5.10 -21.47 2.91
N ASP A 57 6.09 -21.79 3.75
CA ASP A 57 6.82 -23.06 3.70
C ASP A 57 7.38 -23.38 2.30
N GLY A 58 7.84 -22.34 1.59
CA GLY A 58 8.38 -22.44 0.23
C GLY A 58 7.35 -22.62 -0.89
N THR A 59 6.05 -22.69 -0.57
CA THR A 59 4.97 -22.79 -1.57
C THR A 59 4.34 -21.42 -1.81
N THR A 60 4.40 -20.94 -3.05
CA THR A 60 3.79 -19.65 -3.43
C THR A 60 2.35 -19.83 -3.90
N HIS A 61 1.44 -19.08 -3.29
CA HIS A 61 0.06 -18.97 -3.68
C HIS A 61 -0.24 -17.57 -4.22
N ARG A 62 -0.95 -17.50 -5.34
CA ARG A 62 -1.47 -16.22 -5.85
C ARG A 62 -2.57 -15.72 -4.92
N ALA A 63 -2.54 -14.43 -4.59
CA ALA A 63 -3.57 -13.84 -3.76
C ALA A 63 -4.93 -13.83 -4.51
N PRO A 64 -6.06 -13.95 -3.80
CA PRO A 64 -7.36 -13.81 -4.43
C PRO A 64 -7.55 -12.42 -5.03
N GLY A 65 -8.36 -12.32 -6.09
CA GLY A 65 -8.64 -11.04 -6.75
C GLY A 65 -9.18 -10.00 -5.77
N GLY A 66 -8.66 -8.77 -5.85
CA GLY A 66 -9.07 -7.67 -4.99
C GLY A 66 -8.38 -7.61 -3.62
N ALA A 67 -7.49 -8.57 -3.30
CA ALA A 67 -6.69 -8.50 -2.08
C ALA A 67 -5.78 -7.26 -2.11
N ASN A 68 -5.83 -6.47 -1.04
CA ASN A 68 -5.11 -5.20 -0.93
C ASN A 68 -4.80 -4.85 0.52
N LEU A 69 -3.81 -3.99 0.72
CA LEU A 69 -3.35 -3.49 2.01
C LEU A 69 -3.04 -2.01 1.90
N THR A 70 -3.54 -1.23 2.84
CA THR A 70 -3.16 0.17 3.05
C THR A 70 -2.70 0.32 4.49
N LEU A 71 -1.54 0.97 4.67
CA LEU A 71 -1.07 1.44 5.96
C LEU A 71 -1.21 2.95 5.95
N ASP A 72 -2.01 3.53 6.84
CA ASP A 72 -2.12 4.99 6.93
C ASP A 72 -0.96 5.58 7.77
N ASP A 73 -0.79 6.90 7.67
CA ASP A 73 0.26 7.61 8.40
C ASP A 73 -0.05 7.79 9.90
N GLU A 74 -1.27 7.43 10.35
CA GLU A 74 -1.76 7.53 11.74
C GLU A 74 -1.66 6.18 12.50
N GLY A 75 -1.10 5.16 11.84
CA GLY A 75 -0.87 3.83 12.39
C GLY A 75 -2.08 2.91 12.33
N GLY A 76 -3.02 3.15 11.42
CA GLY A 76 -4.04 2.19 11.03
C GLY A 76 -3.60 1.32 9.85
N ALA A 77 -4.21 0.15 9.78
CA ALA A 77 -4.08 -0.79 8.67
C ALA A 77 -5.46 -1.22 8.24
N GLU A 78 -5.71 -1.22 6.93
CA GLU A 78 -6.96 -1.66 6.35
C GLU A 78 -6.74 -2.34 5.01
N GLY A 79 -7.75 -3.09 4.56
CA GLY A 79 -7.72 -3.67 3.24
C GLY A 79 -8.66 -4.86 3.09
N SER A 80 -8.31 -5.75 2.18
CA SER A 80 -9.02 -6.99 1.94
C SER A 80 -8.07 -8.16 1.78
N TYR A 81 -8.43 -9.30 2.35
CA TYR A 81 -7.76 -10.57 2.07
C TYR A 81 -8.28 -11.23 0.78
N GLY A 82 -9.14 -10.54 0.02
CA GLY A 82 -9.79 -11.04 -1.18
C GLY A 82 -11.29 -11.26 -0.98
N CYS A 83 -11.67 -12.18 -0.09
CA CYS A 83 -13.07 -12.38 0.26
C CYS A 83 -13.51 -11.50 1.42
N ASN A 84 -12.74 -11.36 2.49
CA ASN A 84 -13.08 -10.54 3.65
C ASN A 84 -12.31 -9.22 3.70
N LEU A 85 -12.91 -8.23 4.35
CA LEU A 85 -12.24 -6.97 4.67
C LEU A 85 -11.62 -7.07 6.04
N PHE A 86 -10.52 -6.35 6.25
CA PHE A 86 -9.92 -6.20 7.56
C PHE A 86 -9.60 -4.75 7.87
N LYS A 87 -9.54 -4.46 9.16
CA LYS A 87 -9.02 -3.22 9.73
C LYS A 87 -8.25 -3.53 11.01
N GLY A 88 -7.34 -2.66 11.41
CA GLY A 88 -6.57 -2.81 12.65
C GLY A 88 -5.54 -1.70 12.82
N ARG A 89 -4.56 -1.96 13.68
CA ARG A 89 -3.42 -1.06 13.90
C ARG A 89 -2.18 -1.60 13.18
N ALA A 90 -1.34 -0.69 12.71
CA ALA A 90 0.00 -0.98 12.24
C ALA A 90 1.01 -0.05 12.91
N VAL A 91 2.12 -0.63 13.35
CA VAL A 91 3.28 0.10 13.88
C VAL A 91 4.43 -0.12 12.91
N VAL A 92 4.87 0.94 12.25
CA VAL A 92 6.01 0.93 11.32
C VAL A 92 7.24 1.51 12.02
N GLU A 93 8.28 0.69 12.18
CA GLU A 93 9.52 1.06 12.85
C GLU A 93 10.71 0.72 11.93
N GLY A 94 11.24 1.76 11.28
CA GLY A 94 12.38 1.64 10.37
C GLY A 94 12.09 0.71 9.19
N ASP A 95 12.60 -0.52 9.24
CA ASP A 95 12.39 -1.54 8.24
C ASP A 95 11.40 -2.63 8.64
N ARG A 96 10.62 -2.44 9.70
CA ARG A 96 9.64 -3.43 10.15
C ARG A 96 8.25 -2.84 10.28
N VAL A 97 7.25 -3.70 10.09
CA VAL A 97 5.84 -3.40 10.39
C VAL A 97 5.28 -4.49 11.30
N ARG A 98 4.48 -4.09 12.29
CA ARG A 98 3.75 -5.00 13.16
C ARG A 98 2.27 -4.68 13.11
N PHE A 99 1.44 -5.69 12.89
CA PHE A 99 -0.02 -5.55 12.89
C PHE A 99 -0.60 -5.93 14.25
N GLY A 100 -1.56 -5.16 14.73
CA GLY A 100 -2.26 -5.37 15.99
C GLY A 100 -3.76 -5.13 15.87
N ASP A 101 -4.53 -5.62 16.84
CA ASP A 101 -5.98 -5.37 17.00
C ASP A 101 -6.78 -5.52 15.68
N ARG A 102 -6.49 -6.59 14.95
CA ARG A 102 -7.09 -6.84 13.63
C ARG A 102 -8.49 -7.42 13.77
N GLU A 103 -9.44 -6.79 13.12
CA GLU A 103 -10.81 -7.27 12.95
C GLU A 103 -11.04 -7.63 11.49
N THR A 104 -11.82 -8.68 11.23
CA THR A 104 -12.19 -9.13 9.88
C THR A 104 -13.69 -9.33 9.75
N THR A 105 -14.22 -9.14 8.56
CA THR A 105 -15.57 -9.60 8.23
C THR A 105 -15.62 -11.13 8.14
N LEU A 106 -16.83 -11.71 8.15
CA LEU A 106 -17.07 -13.16 8.07
C LEU A 106 -17.97 -13.52 6.87
N ARG A 107 -17.65 -12.96 5.70
CA ARG A 107 -18.30 -13.29 4.43
C ARG A 107 -17.94 -14.71 4.03
N ALA A 108 -18.95 -15.43 3.53
CA ALA A 108 -18.76 -16.76 2.97
C ALA A 108 -18.40 -16.65 1.48
N CYS A 109 -17.25 -17.20 1.11
CA CYS A 109 -16.82 -17.38 -0.28
C CYS A 109 -16.50 -18.85 -0.55
N HIS A 110 -16.12 -19.16 -1.79
CA HIS A 110 -15.69 -20.50 -2.16
C HIS A 110 -14.48 -20.95 -1.30
N ALA A 111 -14.41 -22.24 -0.95
CA ALA A 111 -13.45 -22.78 0.00
C ALA A 111 -11.99 -22.40 -0.31
N GLN A 112 -11.54 -22.52 -1.56
CA GLN A 112 -10.16 -22.15 -1.90
C GLN A 112 -9.83 -20.67 -1.65
N ILE A 113 -10.81 -19.76 -1.77
CA ILE A 113 -10.57 -18.33 -1.49
C ILE A 113 -10.43 -18.14 0.03
N MET A 114 -11.27 -18.81 0.82
CA MET A 114 -11.23 -18.75 2.27
C MET A 114 -9.93 -19.32 2.84
N ASP A 115 -9.40 -20.40 2.24
CA ASP A 115 -8.12 -20.98 2.65
C ASP A 115 -6.95 -20.04 2.37
N LEU A 116 -6.91 -19.42 1.18
CA LEU A 116 -5.89 -18.43 0.82
C LEU A 116 -5.95 -17.18 1.68
N GLU A 117 -7.16 -16.71 1.98
CA GLU A 117 -7.39 -15.60 2.90
C GLU A 117 -6.83 -15.90 4.29
N ARG A 118 -7.09 -17.10 4.83
CA ARG A 118 -6.59 -17.50 6.14
C ARG A 118 -5.06 -17.51 6.15
N THR A 119 -4.44 -18.11 5.13
CA THR A 119 -2.98 -18.09 4.97
C THR A 119 -2.43 -16.67 4.96
N LEU A 120 -3.01 -15.77 4.14
CA LEU A 120 -2.56 -14.38 4.08
C LEU A 120 -2.73 -13.65 5.43
N ALA A 121 -3.87 -13.82 6.11
CA ALA A 121 -4.14 -13.20 7.39
C ALA A 121 -3.20 -13.69 8.51
N GLU A 122 -2.88 -14.99 8.51
CA GLU A 122 -1.91 -15.59 9.43
C GLU A 122 -0.50 -15.06 9.17
N THR A 123 -0.03 -15.05 7.92
CA THR A 123 1.30 -14.52 7.56
C THR A 123 1.44 -13.04 7.90
N LEU A 124 0.43 -12.21 7.62
CA LEU A 124 0.44 -10.80 8.02
C LEU A 124 0.39 -10.62 9.55
N GLY A 125 -0.03 -11.65 10.27
CA GLY A 125 -0.14 -11.68 11.72
C GLY A 125 1.08 -12.19 12.45
N ASP A 126 2.08 -12.68 11.73
CA ASP A 126 3.22 -13.37 12.31
C ASP A 126 4.28 -12.39 12.84
N GLY A 127 3.88 -11.65 13.88
CA GLY A 127 4.75 -10.73 14.59
C GLY A 127 5.21 -9.53 13.76
N ALA A 128 6.50 -9.19 13.87
CA ALA A 128 7.08 -8.09 13.09
C ALA A 128 7.58 -8.60 11.75
N LEU A 129 7.07 -8.01 10.69
CA LEU A 129 7.44 -8.32 9.33
C LEU A 129 8.51 -7.34 8.86
N ARG A 130 9.60 -7.85 8.29
CA ARG A 130 10.58 -7.01 7.61
C ARG A 130 9.96 -6.48 6.32
N THR A 131 10.17 -5.19 6.05
CA THR A 131 9.68 -4.47 4.88
C THR A 131 10.83 -4.20 3.93
N ASP A 132 10.66 -4.60 2.68
CA ASP A 132 11.53 -4.22 1.57
C ASP A 132 10.68 -3.54 0.49
N ALA A 133 10.85 -2.23 0.36
CA ALA A 133 10.06 -1.37 -0.52
C ALA A 133 10.98 -0.67 -1.52
N HIS A 134 10.82 -1.00 -2.80
CA HIS A 134 11.60 -0.43 -3.89
C HIS A 134 10.88 -0.59 -5.23
N ASP A 135 11.02 0.41 -6.10
CA ASP A 135 10.54 0.40 -7.48
C ASP A 135 9.03 0.02 -7.57
N GLY A 136 8.20 0.55 -6.68
CA GLY A 136 6.75 0.31 -6.66
C GLY A 136 6.35 -1.09 -6.18
N ARG A 137 7.27 -1.83 -5.55
CA ARG A 137 7.01 -3.14 -4.95
C ARG A 137 7.28 -3.10 -3.46
N LEU A 138 6.51 -3.91 -2.73
CA LEU A 138 6.70 -4.14 -1.30
C LEU A 138 6.76 -5.65 -1.07
N THR A 139 7.78 -6.10 -0.35
CA THR A 139 7.83 -7.45 0.21
C THR A 139 7.78 -7.36 1.72
N LEU A 140 6.86 -8.09 2.33
CA LEU A 140 6.78 -8.31 3.76
C LEU A 140 7.32 -9.71 4.05
N THR A 141 8.25 -9.83 5.00
CA THR A 141 8.90 -11.10 5.34
C THR A 141 8.76 -11.39 6.82
N THR A 142 8.22 -12.56 7.16
CA THR A 142 8.14 -13.04 8.55
C THR A 142 9.52 -13.43 9.08
N ALA A 143 9.61 -13.74 10.37
CA ALA A 143 10.84 -14.27 10.95
C ALA A 143 11.19 -15.69 10.45
N SER A 144 10.17 -16.49 10.06
CA SER A 144 10.33 -17.82 9.46
C SER A 144 10.82 -17.79 8.01
N GLY A 145 10.72 -16.64 7.35
CA GLY A 145 11.07 -16.47 5.93
C GLY A 145 9.89 -16.56 4.97
N ASP A 146 8.66 -16.68 5.47
CA ASP A 146 7.44 -16.56 4.67
C ASP A 146 7.31 -15.13 4.13
N THR A 147 6.71 -14.98 2.95
CA THR A 147 6.66 -13.68 2.27
C THR A 147 5.28 -13.33 1.74
N VAL A 148 4.93 -12.05 1.85
CA VAL A 148 3.82 -11.44 1.11
C VAL A 148 4.42 -10.45 0.12
N ARG A 149 4.15 -10.64 -1.17
CA ARG A 149 4.60 -9.74 -2.24
C ARG A 149 3.44 -8.86 -2.67
N LEU A 150 3.71 -7.58 -2.78
CA LEU A 150 2.74 -6.56 -3.12
C LEU A 150 3.31 -5.61 -4.18
N THR A 151 2.41 -5.04 -4.97
CA THR A 151 2.71 -4.01 -5.96
C THR A 151 1.86 -2.79 -5.68
N ARG A 152 2.41 -1.58 -5.82
CA ARG A 152 1.65 -0.34 -5.67
C ARG A 152 0.45 -0.39 -6.61
N ALA A 153 -0.73 -0.07 -6.09
CA ALA A 153 -1.90 0.09 -6.91
C ALA A 153 -1.74 1.35 -7.78
N GLU A 154 -1.93 1.20 -9.09
CA GLU A 154 -2.00 2.33 -10.00
C GLU A 154 -3.37 2.99 -9.88
N ASP A 155 -3.39 4.29 -9.65
CA ASP A 155 -4.63 5.06 -9.68
C ASP A 155 -5.11 5.15 -11.13
N THR A 156 -6.30 4.61 -11.40
CA THR A 156 -6.96 4.77 -12.69
C THR A 156 -7.96 5.92 -12.57
N PRO A 157 -7.69 7.12 -13.13
CA PRO A 157 -8.59 8.25 -12.98
C PRO A 157 -9.95 7.94 -13.60
N LEU A 158 -11.03 8.34 -12.93
CA LEU A 158 -12.38 8.11 -13.45
C LEU A 158 -12.66 8.91 -14.72
N TYR A 159 -12.13 10.14 -14.79
CA TYR A 159 -12.25 11.01 -15.95
C TYR A 159 -11.12 10.74 -16.95
N GLY A 160 -11.44 10.72 -18.24
CA GLY A 160 -10.47 10.52 -19.31
C GLY A 160 -10.03 9.07 -19.51
N THR A 161 -10.48 8.15 -18.67
CA THR A 161 -10.30 6.70 -18.89
C THR A 161 -11.44 6.15 -19.74
N GLU A 162 -11.09 5.35 -20.75
CA GLU A 162 -12.06 4.59 -21.53
C GLU A 162 -12.48 3.33 -20.75
N TRP A 163 -13.75 3.27 -20.37
CA TRP A 163 -14.29 2.15 -19.59
C TRP A 163 -15.19 1.29 -20.48
N THR A 164 -14.94 -0.02 -20.49
CA THR A 164 -15.85 -1.00 -21.11
C THR A 164 -16.84 -1.52 -20.08
N VAL A 165 -18.13 -1.25 -20.27
CA VAL A 165 -19.20 -1.82 -19.45
C VAL A 165 -19.58 -3.19 -20.01
N THR A 166 -19.32 -4.25 -19.25
CA THR A 166 -19.79 -5.61 -19.59
C THR A 166 -21.02 -5.96 -18.77
N THR A 167 -22.07 -6.43 -19.43
CA THR A 167 -23.21 -7.04 -18.75
C THR A 167 -22.82 -8.45 -18.27
N PRO A 168 -23.04 -8.81 -16.99
CA PRO A 168 -22.87 -10.18 -16.55
C PRO A 168 -23.81 -11.10 -17.35
N PRO A 169 -23.44 -12.38 -17.57
CA PRO A 169 -24.31 -13.32 -18.26
C PRO A 169 -25.65 -13.36 -17.53
N SER A 170 -26.74 -13.13 -18.27
CA SER A 170 -28.08 -13.23 -17.71
C SER A 170 -28.26 -14.64 -17.16
N SER A 171 -28.28 -14.79 -15.84
CA SER A 171 -28.83 -16.01 -15.25
C SER A 171 -30.26 -16.10 -15.73
N THR A 172 -30.61 -17.11 -16.52
CA THR A 172 -31.98 -17.40 -16.88
C THR A 172 -32.78 -17.53 -15.59
N ALA A 173 -33.48 -16.46 -15.20
CA ALA A 173 -34.38 -16.52 -14.07
C ALA A 173 -35.46 -17.56 -14.41
N PRO A 174 -35.88 -18.43 -13.47
CA PRO A 174 -37.09 -19.20 -13.68
C PRO A 174 -38.23 -18.20 -13.87
N THR A 175 -38.89 -18.27 -15.02
CA THR A 175 -40.04 -17.43 -15.37
C THR A 175 -41.05 -17.49 -14.24
N SER A 176 -41.21 -16.40 -13.49
CA SER A 176 -42.35 -16.28 -12.56
C SER A 176 -43.63 -16.39 -13.40
N PRO A 177 -44.59 -17.25 -13.03
CA PRO A 177 -45.84 -17.33 -13.77
C PRO A 177 -46.56 -15.99 -13.64
N SER A 178 -46.78 -15.32 -14.77
CA SER A 178 -47.65 -14.15 -14.84
C SER A 178 -49.07 -14.61 -14.52
N THR A 179 -49.58 -14.26 -13.34
CA THR A 179 -51.02 -14.35 -13.06
C THR A 179 -51.70 -13.35 -13.98
N GLY A 180 -52.34 -13.85 -15.04
CA GLY A 180 -53.08 -13.05 -16.01
C GLY A 180 -54.20 -12.28 -15.33
N GLY A 181 -54.00 -10.99 -15.11
CA GLY A 181 -55.03 -10.02 -14.79
C GLY A 181 -55.38 -9.23 -16.05
N THR A 182 -56.40 -9.69 -16.79
CA THR A 182 -57.02 -8.92 -17.86
C THR A 182 -57.64 -7.65 -17.27
N ALA A 183 -57.04 -6.49 -17.52
CA ALA A 183 -57.70 -5.20 -17.33
C ALA A 183 -58.45 -4.83 -18.62
N PRO A 184 -59.77 -4.56 -18.58
CA PRO A 184 -60.49 -4.13 -19.77
C PRO A 184 -60.10 -2.69 -20.16
N SER A 185 -59.87 -2.51 -21.47
CA SER A 185 -59.59 -1.23 -22.12
C SER A 185 -60.88 -0.38 -22.22
N PRO A 186 -60.87 0.93 -21.93
CA PRO A 186 -62.01 1.80 -22.24
C PRO A 186 -61.98 2.20 -23.72
N ALA A 187 -63.00 1.79 -24.48
CA ALA A 187 -63.25 2.28 -25.83
C ALA A 187 -63.80 3.72 -25.77
N ALA A 188 -63.16 4.62 -26.50
CA ALA A 188 -63.62 5.99 -26.73
C ALA A 188 -64.20 6.14 -28.15
N SER A 189 -65.27 6.94 -28.20
CA SER A 189 -65.77 7.76 -29.33
C SER A 189 -66.61 7.12 -30.45
N ALA A 190 -67.93 7.35 -30.32
CA ALA A 190 -68.82 8.10 -31.21
C ALA A 190 -68.42 8.36 -32.69
N ALA A 191 -69.34 8.06 -33.63
CA ALA A 191 -70.07 9.05 -34.43
C ALA A 191 -70.97 8.41 -35.53
N THR A 192 -72.25 8.81 -35.54
CA THR A 192 -73.10 9.22 -36.70
C THR A 192 -73.40 8.16 -37.80
N ARG A 193 -74.64 7.92 -38.26
CA ARG A 193 -75.79 8.78 -38.54
C ARG A 193 -77.09 7.98 -38.54
#